data_AF-A0A674MCF4-F1
#
_entry.id   AF-A0A674MCF4-F1
#
_cell.length_a   1.000
_cell.length_b   1.000
_cell.length_c   1.000
_cell.angle_alpha   90.00
_cell.angle_beta   90.00
_cell.angle_gamma   90.00
#
_symmetry.space_group_name_H-M   'P 1'
#
loop_
_entity.id
_entity.type
_entity.pdbx_description
1 polymer ?
#
loop_
_entity_poly.entity_id
_entity_poly.type
_entity_poly.pdbx_seq_one_letter_code
_entity_poly.pdbx_strand_id
1 'polypeptide(L)'
;IQMFVLRTFRLSQAPATRLLRTVSTQTLPTLTLFTKDPCSLCDEAKEALDPLRHRFVLQPVDISLPENRTWFDRYKWDIPVFHLNGRFVMKHRVDLALLDKLLQEAETSNT
;
A
#
# COMPACT_ATOMS: atom_id res chain seq x y z
N ILE A 1 -21.41 -63.24 -40.12
CA ILE A 1 -20.71 -62.04 -40.64
C ILE A 1 -21.34 -60.85 -39.91
N GLN A 2 -20.85 -60.54 -38.70
CA GLN A 2 -19.93 -59.40 -38.43
C GLN A 2 -20.76 -58.13 -38.15
N MET A 3 -20.70 -57.39 -37.04
CA MET A 3 -19.69 -57.24 -36.00
C MET A 3 -20.32 -56.53 -34.79
N PHE A 4 -19.81 -56.83 -33.60
CA PHE A 4 -19.88 -56.03 -32.39
C PHE A 4 -19.54 -54.55 -32.65
N VAL A 5 -20.26 -53.60 -32.04
CA VAL A 5 -19.62 -52.42 -31.41
C VAL A 5 -20.35 -52.05 -30.13
N LEU A 6 -19.73 -52.39 -29.02
CA LEU A 6 -19.89 -51.81 -27.69
C LEU A 6 -19.25 -50.41 -27.69
N ARG A 7 -19.93 -49.36 -27.22
CA ARG A 7 -19.37 -48.07 -26.73
C ARG A 7 -20.52 -47.05 -26.59
N THR A 8 -20.70 -46.24 -25.57
CA THR A 8 -20.03 -45.95 -24.30
C THR A 8 -20.97 -44.98 -23.59
N PHE A 9 -21.19 -45.15 -22.28
CA PHE A 9 -21.81 -44.14 -21.42
C PHE A 9 -21.13 -42.78 -21.65
N ARG A 10 -21.88 -41.75 -22.07
CA ARG A 10 -21.43 -40.36 -21.96
C ARG A 10 -21.74 -39.88 -20.54
N LEU A 11 -20.80 -40.08 -19.63
CA LEU A 11 -20.80 -39.36 -18.35
C LEU A 11 -20.66 -37.86 -18.63
N SER A 12 -21.58 -37.12 -18.03
CA SER A 12 -21.62 -35.66 -17.90
C SER A 12 -20.27 -35.11 -17.48
N GLN A 13 -19.63 -34.31 -18.34
CA GLN A 13 -18.51 -33.47 -17.93
C GLN A 13 -19.08 -32.10 -17.57
N ALA A 14 -19.30 -31.89 -16.28
CA ALA A 14 -19.37 -30.53 -15.74
C ALA A 14 -17.94 -29.95 -15.80
N PRO A 15 -17.74 -28.72 -16.27
CA PRO A 15 -16.43 -28.10 -16.21
C PRO A 15 -16.10 -27.89 -14.73
N ALA A 16 -14.99 -28.47 -14.27
CA ALA A 16 -14.45 -28.13 -12.97
C ALA A 16 -14.03 -26.66 -13.02
N THR A 17 -14.92 -25.77 -12.58
CA THR A 17 -14.62 -24.37 -12.30
C THR A 17 -13.57 -24.37 -11.19
N ARG A 18 -12.31 -24.32 -11.62
CA ARG A 18 -11.16 -24.12 -10.75
C ARG A 18 -11.34 -22.73 -10.13
N LEU A 19 -11.92 -22.68 -8.93
CA LEU A 19 -11.91 -21.49 -8.08
C LEU A 19 -10.44 -21.13 -7.86
N LEU A 20 -9.98 -20.12 -8.59
CA LEU A 20 -8.70 -19.48 -8.32
C LEU A 20 -8.86 -18.81 -6.96
N ARG A 21 -8.33 -19.45 -5.93
CA ARG A 21 -8.17 -18.87 -4.60
C ARG A 21 -7.28 -17.63 -4.77
N THR A 22 -7.88 -16.45 -4.71
CA THR A 22 -7.14 -15.19 -4.67
C THR A 22 -6.29 -15.20 -3.41
N VAL A 23 -4.98 -15.34 -3.59
CA VAL A 23 -4.02 -15.13 -2.50
C VAL A 23 -4.05 -13.64 -2.19
N SER A 24 -4.77 -13.24 -1.15
CA SER A 24 -4.65 -11.90 -0.59
C SER A 24 -3.28 -11.82 0.06
N THR A 25 -2.30 -11.27 -0.65
CA THR A 25 -1.03 -10.89 -0.04
C THR A 25 -1.33 -9.69 0.85
N GLN A 26 -1.34 -9.89 2.16
CA GLN A 26 -1.43 -8.78 3.13
C GLN A 26 -0.20 -7.88 2.94
N THR A 27 -0.34 -6.83 2.14
CA THR A 27 0.71 -5.84 1.93
C THR A 27 0.55 -4.73 2.97
N LEU A 28 1.64 -4.41 3.67
CA LEU A 28 1.68 -3.26 4.57
C LEU A 28 1.32 -1.97 3.79
N PRO A 29 0.59 -1.02 4.40
CA PRO A 29 0.30 0.26 3.76
C PRO A 29 1.59 1.04 3.52
N THR A 30 1.60 1.85 2.45
CA THR A 30 2.73 2.71 2.10
C THR A 30 2.53 4.10 2.69
N LEU A 31 3.43 4.51 3.58
CA LEU A 31 3.48 5.87 4.11
C LEU A 31 4.52 6.66 3.31
N THR A 32 4.08 7.54 2.42
CA THR A 32 4.95 8.42 1.65
C THR A 32 5.28 9.67 2.46
N LEU A 33 6.57 9.94 2.67
CA LEU A 33 7.08 11.15 3.32
C LEU A 33 7.69 12.08 2.27
N PHE A 34 7.07 13.23 2.04
CA PHE A 34 7.64 14.29 1.23
C PHE A 34 8.63 15.11 2.07
N THR A 35 9.89 15.15 1.66
CA THR A 35 11.02 15.72 2.40
C THR A 35 11.97 16.46 1.46
N LYS A 36 12.95 17.19 2.00
CA LYS A 36 14.12 17.72 1.28
C LYS A 36 15.34 17.71 2.20
N ASP A 37 16.54 17.89 1.65
CA ASP A 37 17.76 18.13 2.43
C ASP A 37 18.26 19.57 2.23
N PRO A 38 18.67 20.30 3.30
CA PRO A 38 18.49 19.98 4.71
C PRO A 38 17.04 20.24 5.21
N CYS A 39 16.56 19.44 6.17
CA CYS A 39 15.24 19.64 6.80
C CYS A 39 15.16 19.04 8.21
N SER A 40 15.40 19.86 9.25
CA SER A 40 15.33 19.42 10.65
C SER A 40 13.96 18.84 11.05
N LEU A 41 12.87 19.46 10.58
CA LEU A 41 11.51 18.95 10.84
C LEU A 41 11.27 17.57 10.24
N CYS A 42 11.91 17.27 9.12
CA CYS A 42 11.79 15.98 8.46
C CYS A 42 12.55 14.89 9.22
N ASP A 43 13.65 15.24 9.88
CA ASP A 43 14.42 14.30 10.71
C ASP A 43 13.70 14.01 12.02
N GLU A 44 13.21 15.04 12.72
CA GLU A 44 12.31 14.88 13.89
C GLU A 44 11.11 13.98 13.55
N ALA A 45 10.54 14.15 12.36
CA ALA A 45 9.39 13.39 11.93
C ALA A 45 9.72 11.92 11.60
N LYS A 46 10.93 11.60 11.13
CA LYS A 46 11.36 10.21 10.95
C LYS A 46 11.51 9.51 12.29
N GLU A 47 12.13 10.17 13.27
CA GLU A 47 12.29 9.63 14.63
C GLU A 47 10.94 9.41 15.31
N ALA A 48 10.01 10.36 15.18
CA ALA A 48 8.67 10.24 15.73
C ALA A 48 7.89 9.03 15.19
N LEU A 49 8.23 8.52 13.99
CA LEU A 49 7.58 7.36 13.38
C LEU A 49 8.11 6.00 13.87
N ASP A 50 9.24 5.97 14.58
CA ASP A 50 9.89 4.72 15.02
C ASP A 50 8.96 3.75 15.76
N PRO A 51 8.07 4.18 16.67
CA PRO A 51 7.17 3.27 17.38
C PRO A 51 6.23 2.47 16.45
N LEU A 52 5.86 3.04 15.31
CA LEU A 52 4.92 2.46 14.35
C LEU A 52 5.61 1.91 13.09
N ARG A 53 6.94 2.01 12.99
CA ARG A 53 7.71 1.78 11.76
C ARG A 53 7.51 0.41 11.12
N HIS A 54 7.19 -0.59 11.93
CA HIS A 54 6.95 -1.98 11.51
C HIS A 54 5.59 -2.23 10.85
N ARG A 55 4.65 -1.26 10.96
CA ARG A 55 3.27 -1.39 10.44
C ARG A 55 3.07 -0.79 9.06
N PHE A 56 4.10 -0.20 8.47
CA PHE A 56 4.03 0.40 7.14
C PHE A 56 5.38 0.38 6.44
N VAL A 57 5.34 0.56 5.12
CA VAL A 57 6.53 0.83 4.30
C VAL A 57 6.69 2.35 4.19
N LEU A 58 7.77 2.91 4.75
CA LEU A 58 8.10 4.32 4.58
C LEU A 58 8.74 4.53 3.21
N GLN A 59 8.16 5.41 2.41
CA GLN A 59 8.69 5.82 1.12
C GLN A 59 9.04 7.31 1.15
N PRO A 60 10.31 7.68 1.31
CA PRO A 60 10.73 9.07 1.21
C PRO A 60 10.68 9.54 -0.25
N VAL A 61 10.18 10.75 -0.46
CA VAL A 61 10.18 11.46 -1.75
C VAL A 61 10.88 12.79 -1.55
N ASP A 62 12.04 12.95 -2.16
CA ASP A 62 12.77 14.22 -2.17
C ASP A 62 12.13 15.18 -3.16
N ILE A 63 11.47 16.21 -2.64
CA ILE A 63 10.79 17.21 -3.45
C ILE A 63 11.75 18.18 -4.15
N SER A 64 13.04 18.19 -3.78
CA SER A 64 14.03 19.05 -4.42
C SER A 64 14.47 18.55 -5.80
N LEU A 65 14.22 17.26 -6.09
CA LEU A 65 14.57 16.65 -7.36
C LEU A 65 13.69 17.19 -8.51
N PRO A 66 14.26 17.40 -9.72
CA PRO A 66 13.55 18.00 -10.84
C PRO A 66 12.33 17.18 -11.30
N GLU A 67 12.37 15.85 -11.18
CA GLU A 67 11.25 14.95 -11.45
C GLU A 67 10.05 15.15 -10.50
N ASN A 68 10.28 15.73 -9.33
CA ASN A 68 9.28 15.95 -8.29
C ASN A 68 8.80 17.40 -8.22
N ARG A 69 9.00 18.19 -9.28
CA ARG A 69 8.61 19.62 -9.33
C ARG A 69 7.14 19.86 -8.93
N THR A 70 6.24 18.97 -9.32
CA THR A 70 4.82 19.03 -8.92
C THR A 70 4.65 18.98 -7.40
N TRP A 71 5.43 18.15 -6.71
CA TRP A 71 5.43 18.07 -5.26
C TRP A 71 6.12 19.27 -4.61
N PHE A 72 7.19 19.78 -5.22
CA PHE A 72 7.82 21.02 -4.78
C PHE A 72 6.84 22.18 -4.77
N ASP A 73 6.15 22.42 -5.89
CA ASP A 73 5.21 23.52 -6.02
C ASP A 73 4.05 23.40 -5.02
N ARG A 74 3.64 22.17 -4.69
CA ARG A 74 2.58 21.89 -3.73
C ARG A 74 3.02 22.00 -2.28
N TYR A 75 4.21 21.51 -1.92
CA TYR A 75 4.59 21.23 -0.53
C TYR A 75 5.85 21.94 -0.03
N LYS A 76 6.54 22.76 -0.82
CA LYS A 76 7.79 23.45 -0.41
C LYS A 76 7.74 24.18 0.94
N TRP A 77 6.56 24.64 1.36
CA TRP A 77 6.31 25.33 2.64
C TRP A 77 5.63 24.46 3.70
N ASP A 78 5.30 23.23 3.36
CA ASP A 78 4.47 22.33 4.15
C ASP A 78 5.17 21.04 4.58
N ILE A 79 6.39 20.79 4.10
CA ILE A 79 7.15 19.60 4.51
C ILE A 79 7.51 19.62 6.01
N PRO A 80 7.56 18.45 6.67
CA PRO A 80 7.25 17.12 6.13
C PRO A 80 5.75 16.93 5.86
N VAL A 81 5.40 16.30 4.73
CA VAL A 81 4.02 15.92 4.37
C VAL A 81 3.91 14.40 4.25
N PHE A 82 2.82 13.84 4.75
CA PHE A 82 2.58 12.41 4.78
C PHE A 82 1.35 12.02 3.99
N HIS A 83 1.52 11.03 3.11
CA HIS A 83 0.40 10.34 2.45
C HIS A 83 0.39 8.87 2.85
N LEU A 84 -0.76 8.33 3.22
CA LEU A 84 -0.96 6.90 3.43
C LEU A 84 -1.70 6.32 2.23
N ASN A 85 -1.09 5.35 1.54
CA ASN A 85 -1.61 4.74 0.31
C ASN A 85 -2.03 5.80 -0.74
N GLY A 86 -1.21 6.86 -0.88
CA GLY A 86 -1.44 7.96 -1.82
C GLY A 86 -2.49 9.00 -1.39
N ARG A 87 -3.08 8.86 -0.20
CA ARG A 87 -4.01 9.86 0.36
C ARG A 87 -3.30 10.72 1.40
N PHE A 88 -3.44 12.03 1.32
CA PHE A 88 -2.95 12.96 2.33
C PHE A 88 -3.51 12.63 3.73
N VAL A 89 -2.63 12.56 4.73
CA VAL A 89 -3.01 12.28 6.12
C VAL A 89 -2.61 13.38 7.10
N MET A 90 -1.37 13.88 7.02
CA MET A 90 -0.86 14.92 7.93
C MET A 90 0.33 15.67 7.33
N LYS A 91 0.69 16.81 7.94
CA LYS A 91 1.86 17.62 7.58
C LYS A 91 2.45 18.35 8.80
N HIS A 92 3.66 18.89 8.64
CA HIS A 92 4.46 19.65 9.64
C HIS A 92 4.91 18.85 10.87
N ARG A 93 4.03 18.05 11.47
CA ARG A 93 4.28 17.23 12.67
C ARG A 93 3.63 15.86 12.51
N VAL A 94 4.21 14.85 13.15
CA VAL A 94 3.65 13.51 13.23
C VAL A 94 2.60 13.47 14.33
N ASP A 95 1.36 13.13 13.98
CA ASP A 95 0.31 12.77 14.91
C ASP A 95 0.24 11.25 15.01
N LEU A 96 0.83 10.70 16.07
CA LEU A 96 0.88 9.25 16.31
C LEU A 96 -0.48 8.63 16.51
N ALA A 97 -1.41 9.34 17.18
CA ALA A 97 -2.74 8.83 17.43
C ALA A 97 -3.56 8.76 16.14
N LEU A 98 -3.45 9.78 15.28
CA LEU A 98 -4.07 9.77 13.96
C LEU A 98 -3.49 8.65 13.09
N LEU A 99 -2.16 8.52 13.03
CA LEU A 99 -1.51 7.51 12.21
C LEU A 99 -1.88 6.09 12.68
N ASP A 100 -1.87 5.84 13.97
CA ASP A 100 -2.25 4.55 14.57
C ASP A 100 -3.68 4.14 14.17
N LYS A 101 -4.64 5.07 14.29
CA LYS A 101 -6.02 4.86 13.87
C LYS A 101 -6.13 4.51 12.39
N LEU A 102 -5.43 5.24 11.52
CA LEU A 102 -5.47 5.02 10.07
C LEU A 102 -4.83 3.67 9.68
N LEU A 103 -3.78 3.26 10.37
CA LEU A 103 -3.15 1.94 10.16
C LEU A 103 -4.10 0.82 10.60
N GLN A 104 -4.81 0.98 11.73
CA GLN A 104 -5.80 0.01 12.20
C GLN A 104 -6.98 -0.12 11.20
N GLU A 105 -7.46 0.98 10.64
CA GLU A 105 -8.48 0.98 9.58
C GLU A 105 -7.99 0.25 8.32
N ALA A 106 -6.71 0.41 7.95
CA ALA A 106 -6.11 -0.27 6.80
C ALA A 106 -5.93 -1.80 7.02
N GLU A 107 -5.59 -2.22 8.24
CA GLU A 107 -5.44 -3.63 8.62
C GLU A 107 -6.78 -4.37 8.61
N THR A 108 -7.83 -3.74 9.17
CA THR A 108 -9.18 -4.32 9.22
C THR A 108 -9.83 -4.41 7.85
N SER A 109 -9.57 -3.46 6.95
CA SER A 109 -10.11 -3.48 5.58
C SER A 109 -9.49 -4.58 4.69
N ASN A 110 -8.41 -5.22 5.16
CA ASN A 110 -7.69 -6.27 4.44
C ASN A 110 -8.00 -7.69 4.97
N THR A 111 -8.93 -7.80 5.93
CA THR A 111 -9.48 -9.05 6.49
C THR A 111 -10.86 -9.33 5.91
#